data_AF-A0A934Q6C2-F1
#
_entry.id   AF-A0A934Q6C2-F1
#
_cell.length_a   1.000
_cell.length_b   1.000
_cell.length_c   1.000
_cell.angle_alpha   90.00
_cell.angle_beta   90.00
_cell.angle_gamma   90.00
#
_symmetry.space_group_name_H-M   'P 1'
#
loop_
_entity.id
_entity.type
_entity.pdbx_description
1 polymer ?
#
loop_
_entity_poly.entity_id
_entity_poly.type
_entity_poly.pdbx_seq_one_letter_code
_entity_poly.pdbx_strand_id
1 'polypeptide(L)'
;MNEDSFFEKAPRQRSPHMVPWIVVGIIAVVALIISIVIVTVARSGEGAASDGGRTPTQTEAPATEEPEETDAPDEESVPSVDVGDTFDVPIGAWGVTAQASQKFGSIWYDLQGENLVLSSPLIDSLPDSCAEMRSQWGITRTPAGEYEVLKPAERCEAAPEVYDELWGLTAAMAESIR
;
A
#
# COMPACT_ATOMS: atom_id res chain seq x y z
N MET A 1 -22.53 -35.74 -52.17
CA MET A 1 -23.15 -34.45 -52.46
C MET A 1 -24.05 -34.11 -51.29
N ASN A 2 -23.62 -33.22 -50.40
CA ASN A 2 -23.93 -31.78 -50.39
C ASN A 2 -25.04 -31.53 -49.34
N GLU A 3 -25.10 -30.50 -48.51
CA GLU A 3 -24.34 -29.26 -48.33
C GLU A 3 -24.71 -28.68 -46.96
N ASP A 4 -23.77 -27.94 -46.39
CA ASP A 4 -23.90 -27.01 -45.27
C ASP A 4 -25.15 -26.12 -45.33
N SER A 5 -25.76 -25.84 -44.17
CA SER A 5 -26.52 -24.60 -43.96
C SER A 5 -26.72 -24.27 -42.48
N PHE A 6 -25.87 -23.34 -42.02
CA PHE A 6 -26.29 -22.10 -41.36
C PHE A 6 -27.07 -22.21 -40.04
N PHE A 7 -26.34 -22.40 -38.93
CA PHE A 7 -26.72 -21.73 -37.69
C PHE A 7 -26.13 -20.32 -37.68
N GLU A 8 -26.86 -19.44 -38.36
CA GLU A 8 -26.69 -18.00 -38.31
C GLU A 8 -27.01 -17.49 -36.90
N LYS A 9 -26.03 -16.86 -36.24
CA LYS A 9 -26.25 -16.13 -34.99
C LYS A 9 -25.58 -14.76 -35.11
N ALA A 10 -26.28 -13.84 -35.77
CA ALA A 10 -25.96 -12.42 -35.77
C ALA A 10 -26.55 -11.73 -34.50
N PRO A 11 -26.28 -10.44 -34.25
CA PRO A 11 -25.29 -9.94 -33.30
C PRO A 11 -25.94 -9.35 -32.02
N ARG A 12 -25.21 -9.30 -30.91
CA ARG A 12 -25.60 -8.48 -29.74
C ARG A 12 -24.83 -7.17 -29.74
N GLN A 13 -25.43 -6.18 -30.40
CA GLN A 13 -25.12 -4.77 -30.24
C GLN A 13 -25.65 -4.32 -28.86
N ARG A 14 -24.79 -3.73 -28.01
CA ARG A 14 -25.21 -3.01 -26.80
C ARG A 14 -24.63 -1.60 -26.86
N SER A 15 -25.49 -0.61 -27.05
CA SER A 15 -25.32 0.74 -26.49
C SER A 15 -26.03 0.77 -25.13
N PRO A 16 -25.51 1.53 -24.14
CA PRO A 16 -26.23 2.76 -23.81
C PRO A 16 -25.38 3.91 -23.22
N HIS A 17 -25.89 5.12 -23.44
CA HIS A 17 -25.52 6.37 -22.77
C HIS A 17 -25.72 6.26 -21.25
N MET A 18 -24.64 6.14 -20.47
CA MET A 18 -24.66 6.17 -18.99
C MET A 18 -23.54 7.04 -18.40
N VAL A 19 -23.01 7.98 -19.19
CA VAL A 19 -21.89 8.85 -18.80
C VAL A 19 -22.26 10.18 -18.11
N PRO A 20 -23.51 10.71 -18.11
CA PRO A 20 -23.69 12.12 -17.72
C PRO A 20 -23.58 12.41 -16.21
N TRP A 21 -23.77 11.43 -15.31
CA TRP A 21 -23.73 11.68 -13.86
C TRP A 21 -22.33 11.67 -13.24
N ILE A 22 -21.42 10.87 -13.78
CA ILE A 22 -20.03 10.79 -13.30
C ILE A 22 -19.29 12.11 -13.54
N VAL A 23 -19.57 12.78 -14.67
CA VAL A 23 -18.96 14.05 -15.02
C VAL A 23 -19.34 15.16 -14.03
N VAL A 24 -20.58 15.15 -13.51
CA VAL A 24 -21.02 16.12 -12.50
C VAL A 24 -20.30 15.91 -11.17
N GLY A 25 -20.05 14.65 -10.78
CA GLY A 25 -19.26 14.31 -9.59
C GLY A 25 -17.80 14.78 -9.70
N ILE A 26 -17.17 14.58 -10.86
CA ILE A 26 -15.79 15.00 -11.10
C ILE A 26 -15.66 16.54 -11.00
N ILE A 27 -16.60 17.30 -11.55
CA ILE A 27 -16.56 18.78 -11.50
C ILE A 27 -16.65 19.28 -10.04
N ALA A 28 -17.46 18.64 -9.20
CA ALA A 28 -17.58 19.00 -7.78
C ALA A 28 -16.28 18.72 -7.01
N VAL A 29 -15.62 17.60 -7.27
CA VAL A 29 -14.34 17.24 -6.63
C VAL A 29 -13.23 18.20 -7.04
N VAL A 30 -13.15 18.55 -8.33
CA VAL A 30 -12.15 19.52 -8.83
C VAL A 30 -12.34 20.90 -8.19
N ALA A 31 -13.57 21.37 -8.04
CA ALA A 31 -13.85 22.64 -7.36
C ALA A 31 -13.41 22.62 -5.88
N LEU A 32 -13.59 21.49 -5.20
CA LEU A 32 -13.21 21.31 -3.80
C LEU A 32 -11.68 21.35 -3.63
N ILE A 33 -10.93 20.67 -4.51
CA ILE A 33 -9.46 20.67 -4.50
C ILE A 33 -8.92 22.09 -4.71
N ILE A 34 -9.45 22.82 -5.71
CA ILE A 34 -9.02 24.20 -5.98
C ILE A 34 -9.26 25.10 -4.76
N SER A 35 -10.39 24.93 -4.06
CA SER A 35 -10.68 25.72 -2.87
C SER A 35 -9.71 25.45 -1.72
N ILE A 36 -9.28 24.20 -1.52
CA ILE A 36 -8.31 23.83 -0.49
C ILE A 36 -6.96 24.46 -0.80
N VAL A 37 -6.48 24.36 -2.05
CA VAL A 37 -5.20 24.92 -2.46
C VAL A 37 -5.14 26.43 -2.23
N ILE A 38 -6.21 27.18 -2.55
CA ILE A 38 -6.27 28.62 -2.31
C ILE A 38 -6.18 28.95 -0.81
N VAL A 39 -6.87 28.18 0.05
CA VAL A 39 -6.83 28.40 1.50
C VAL A 39 -5.44 28.10 2.07
N THR A 40 -4.76 27.06 1.59
CA THR A 40 -3.40 26.71 2.04
C THR A 40 -2.38 27.76 1.61
N VAL A 41 -2.49 28.29 0.38
CA VAL A 41 -1.59 29.35 -0.11
C VAL A 41 -1.86 30.68 0.58
N ALA A 42 -3.13 31.04 0.82
CA ALA A 42 -3.48 32.27 1.53
C ALA A 42 -3.06 32.23 3.01
N ARG A 43 -3.10 31.06 3.67
CA ARG A 43 -2.71 30.90 5.08
C ARG A 43 -1.19 30.91 5.30
N SER A 44 -0.39 30.65 4.25
CA SER A 44 1.07 30.76 4.31
C SER A 44 1.62 32.17 4.07
N GLY A 45 0.75 33.17 3.87
CA GLY A 45 1.16 34.54 3.53
C GLY A 45 1.23 35.55 4.69
N GLU A 46 0.67 35.26 5.87
CA GLU A 46 0.59 36.22 6.97
C GLU A 46 1.29 35.69 8.23
N GLY A 47 2.54 36.12 8.41
CA GLY A 47 3.34 35.77 9.57
C GLY A 47 4.70 36.46 9.62
N ALA A 48 4.78 37.75 9.30
CA ALA A 48 5.98 38.54 9.53
C ALA A 48 5.64 39.94 10.07
N ALA A 49 5.85 40.16 11.38
CA ALA A 49 6.35 41.43 11.93
C ALA A 49 6.71 41.30 13.43
N SER A 50 7.89 41.83 13.76
CA SER A 50 8.56 42.02 15.05
C SER A 50 7.75 42.64 16.19
N ASP A 51 8.12 42.29 17.43
CA ASP A 51 8.45 43.17 18.58
C ASP A 51 8.92 42.21 19.72
N GLY A 52 10.01 42.35 20.49
CA GLY A 52 10.82 43.47 20.91
C GLY A 52 11.03 43.36 22.44
N GLY A 53 12.20 42.89 22.94
CA GLY A 53 12.63 43.20 24.32
C GLY A 53 13.33 42.14 25.19
N ARG A 54 14.58 42.51 25.58
CA ARG A 54 15.33 42.24 26.85
C ARG A 54 16.32 41.06 26.96
N THR A 55 17.60 41.44 26.78
CA THR A 55 18.79 41.32 27.67
C THR A 55 19.28 39.94 28.18
N PRO A 56 20.60 39.63 28.08
CA PRO A 56 21.17 38.30 28.33
C PRO A 56 21.63 38.09 29.79
N THR A 57 21.58 36.86 30.30
CA THR A 57 22.38 36.41 31.45
C THR A 57 22.65 34.89 31.39
N GLN A 58 23.93 34.60 31.20
CA GLN A 58 24.79 33.49 31.66
C GLN A 58 24.23 32.21 32.31
N THR A 59 24.94 31.12 31.98
CA THR A 59 25.23 29.92 32.81
C THR A 59 24.04 28.95 32.92
N GLU A 60 24.11 27.70 32.46
CA GLU A 60 24.99 26.60 32.87
C GLU A 60 24.82 25.48 31.82
N ALA A 61 25.87 24.74 31.51
CA ALA A 61 25.72 23.52 30.72
C ALA A 61 25.09 22.42 31.60
N PRO A 62 24.03 21.77 31.12
CA PRO A 62 24.08 20.32 30.98
C PRO A 62 23.67 19.88 29.57
N ALA A 63 24.12 18.68 29.20
CA ALA A 63 23.88 18.02 27.92
C ALA A 63 22.47 18.29 27.36
N THR A 64 22.40 18.98 26.23
CA THR A 64 21.17 19.08 25.45
C THR A 64 21.24 17.99 24.40
N GLU A 65 20.26 17.09 24.50
CA GLU A 65 19.93 16.05 23.55
C GLU A 65 20.11 16.59 22.13
N GLU A 66 20.92 15.86 21.36
CA GLU A 66 20.96 15.96 19.91
C GLU A 66 19.51 15.97 19.43
N PRO A 67 19.06 16.95 18.62
CA PRO A 67 17.72 16.92 18.09
C PRO A 67 17.59 15.59 17.35
N GLU A 68 16.64 14.75 17.79
CA GLU A 68 16.26 13.54 17.07
C GLU A 68 16.19 13.91 15.59
N GLU A 69 17.06 13.30 14.80
CA GLU A 69 16.92 13.24 13.36
C GLU A 69 15.45 12.88 13.13
N THR A 70 14.67 13.85 12.64
CA THR A 70 13.39 13.53 12.05
C THR A 70 13.76 12.80 10.78
N ASP A 71 13.94 11.49 10.93
CA ASP A 71 14.08 10.49 9.89
C ASP A 71 13.00 10.81 8.86
N ALA A 72 13.40 11.43 7.76
CA ALA A 72 12.57 11.40 6.57
C ALA A 72 12.36 9.91 6.30
N PRO A 73 11.11 9.43 6.13
CA PRO A 73 10.88 8.00 6.03
C PRO A 73 11.75 7.45 4.90
N ASP A 74 12.77 6.67 5.26
CA ASP A 74 13.58 5.92 4.32
C ASP A 74 12.58 5.12 3.47
N GLU A 75 12.51 5.42 2.18
CA GLU A 75 11.58 4.78 1.23
C GLU A 75 11.83 3.26 1.14
N GLU A 76 12.94 2.78 1.71
CA GLU A 76 13.36 1.38 1.80
C GLU A 76 13.06 0.71 3.16
N SER A 77 12.59 1.45 4.16
CA SER A 77 12.25 0.90 5.48
C SER A 77 10.87 0.22 5.47
N VAL A 78 10.74 -0.90 6.20
CA VAL A 78 9.45 -1.60 6.33
C VAL A 78 8.46 -0.67 7.03
N PRO A 79 7.29 -0.37 6.44
CA PRO A 79 6.31 0.49 7.05
C PRO A 79 5.82 -0.06 8.38
N SER A 80 5.77 0.80 9.40
CA SER A 80 5.17 0.45 10.69
C SER A 80 3.65 0.40 10.55
N VAL A 81 3.07 -0.78 10.62
CA VAL A 81 1.63 -1.00 10.48
C VAL A 81 1.09 -1.76 11.68
N ASP A 82 -0.15 -1.47 12.04
CA ASP A 82 -0.87 -2.25 13.04
C ASP A 82 -1.20 -3.64 12.47
N VAL A 83 -0.59 -4.68 13.02
CA VAL A 83 -0.81 -6.06 12.56
C VAL A 83 -2.17 -6.58 13.04
N GLY A 84 -2.71 -6.06 14.14
CA GLY A 84 -3.96 -6.53 14.72
C GLY A 84 -3.91 -8.01 15.14
N ASP A 85 -5.09 -8.64 15.20
CA ASP A 85 -5.19 -10.06 15.53
C ASP A 85 -4.59 -10.94 14.42
N THR A 86 -3.89 -12.00 14.81
CA THR A 86 -3.24 -12.94 13.89
C THR A 86 -3.86 -14.34 13.95
N PHE A 87 -3.56 -15.16 12.94
CA PHE A 87 -3.88 -16.57 12.92
C PHE A 87 -2.71 -17.39 12.37
N ASP A 88 -2.59 -18.64 12.82
CA ASP A 88 -1.53 -19.55 12.38
C ASP A 88 -1.77 -20.02 10.93
N VAL A 89 -0.72 -19.94 10.13
CA VAL A 89 -0.65 -20.36 8.73
C VAL A 89 0.42 -21.45 8.61
N PRO A 90 0.02 -22.72 8.53
CA PRO A 90 0.98 -23.81 8.39
C PRO A 90 1.54 -23.84 6.96
N ILE A 91 2.86 -23.69 6.81
CA ILE A 91 3.55 -23.76 5.51
C ILE A 91 4.20 -25.15 5.41
N GLY A 92 3.39 -26.13 5.02
CA GLY A 92 3.76 -27.54 5.09
C GLY A 92 5.04 -27.92 4.32
N ALA A 93 5.29 -27.30 3.17
CA ALA A 93 6.48 -27.60 2.36
C ALA A 93 7.79 -27.14 3.01
N TRP A 94 7.72 -26.13 3.87
CA TRP A 94 8.86 -25.62 4.62
C TRP A 94 8.93 -26.21 6.04
N GLY A 95 7.87 -26.87 6.50
CA GLY A 95 7.79 -27.46 7.83
C GLY A 95 7.70 -26.44 8.95
N VAL A 96 7.20 -25.24 8.65
CA VAL A 96 7.11 -24.10 9.58
C VAL A 96 5.68 -23.58 9.70
N THR A 97 5.45 -22.74 10.70
CA THR A 97 4.19 -22.00 10.85
C THR A 97 4.46 -20.50 10.90
N ALA A 98 3.71 -19.73 10.12
CA ALA A 98 3.72 -18.27 10.15
C ALA A 98 2.47 -17.74 10.85
N GLN A 99 2.49 -16.50 11.32
CA GLN A 99 1.31 -15.79 11.81
C GLN A 99 0.92 -14.72 10.79
N ALA A 100 -0.26 -14.87 10.18
CA ALA A 100 -0.81 -13.86 9.29
C ALA A 100 -1.84 -12.99 10.01
N SER A 101 -1.87 -11.71 9.69
CA SER A 101 -2.89 -10.79 10.18
C SER A 101 -4.26 -11.13 9.61
N GLN A 102 -5.31 -11.01 10.43
CA GLN A 102 -6.71 -11.08 9.98
C GLN A 102 -7.07 -9.96 8.99
N LYS A 103 -6.27 -8.89 8.89
CA LYS A 103 -6.47 -7.80 7.91
C LYS A 103 -6.30 -8.26 6.46
N PHE A 104 -5.51 -9.30 6.22
CA PHE A 104 -5.47 -9.92 4.90
C PHE A 104 -6.83 -10.54 4.50
N GLY A 105 -7.70 -10.84 5.46
CA GLY A 105 -8.93 -11.58 5.25
C GLY A 105 -8.66 -13.06 4.99
N SER A 106 -9.33 -13.64 4.00
CA SER A 106 -9.07 -15.02 3.58
C SER A 106 -7.78 -15.10 2.77
N ILE A 107 -6.76 -15.77 3.29
CA ILE A 107 -5.49 -15.96 2.58
C ILE A 107 -5.43 -17.33 1.89
N TRP A 108 -4.75 -17.33 0.75
CA TRP A 108 -4.33 -18.50 0.01
C TRP A 108 -2.86 -18.31 -0.34
N TYR A 109 -2.10 -19.38 -0.47
CA TYR A 109 -0.73 -19.28 -0.91
C TYR A 109 -0.40 -20.36 -1.94
N ASP A 110 0.50 -20.01 -2.85
CA ASP A 110 1.10 -20.92 -3.82
C ASP A 110 2.61 -20.96 -3.60
N LEU A 111 3.21 -22.13 -3.82
CA LEU A 111 4.65 -22.33 -3.64
C LEU A 111 5.32 -22.48 -5.00
N GLN A 112 6.16 -21.50 -5.34
CA GLN A 112 6.93 -21.42 -6.58
C GLN A 112 8.42 -21.60 -6.27
N GLY A 113 8.81 -22.84 -5.99
CA GLY A 113 10.17 -23.17 -5.56
C GLY A 113 10.45 -22.67 -4.14
N GLU A 114 11.32 -21.66 -4.02
CA GLU A 114 11.69 -21.03 -2.75
C GLU A 114 10.76 -19.87 -2.35
N ASN A 115 9.84 -19.50 -3.24
CA ASN A 115 8.91 -18.38 -3.03
C ASN A 115 7.53 -18.90 -2.65
N LEU A 116 6.98 -18.37 -1.57
CA LEU A 116 5.57 -18.47 -1.21
C LEU A 116 4.89 -17.19 -1.70
N VAL A 117 3.99 -17.31 -2.66
CA VAL A 117 3.20 -16.18 -3.18
C VAL A 117 1.85 -16.18 -2.50
N LEU A 118 1.50 -15.06 -1.87
CA LEU A 118 0.24 -14.84 -1.17
C LEU A 118 -0.84 -14.33 -2.12
N SER A 119 -2.07 -14.73 -1.84
CA SER A 119 -3.27 -14.20 -2.47
C SER A 119 -4.28 -13.91 -1.38
N SER A 120 -4.85 -12.70 -1.38
CA SER A 120 -5.80 -12.27 -0.37
C SER A 120 -6.69 -11.13 -0.88
N PRO A 121 -7.89 -10.95 -0.30
CA PRO A 121 -8.74 -9.81 -0.61
C PRO A 121 -8.06 -8.45 -0.46
N LEU A 122 -7.14 -8.31 0.49
CA LEU A 122 -6.37 -7.07 0.67
C LEU A 122 -5.43 -6.83 -0.51
N ILE A 123 -4.76 -7.87 -1.00
CA ILE A 123 -3.92 -7.80 -2.21
C ILE A 123 -4.78 -7.46 -3.44
N ASP A 124 -5.96 -8.08 -3.54
CA ASP A 124 -6.91 -7.83 -4.64
C ASP A 124 -7.53 -6.42 -4.61
N SER A 125 -7.44 -5.72 -3.47
CA SER A 125 -7.92 -4.35 -3.31
C SER A 125 -7.03 -3.31 -4.01
N LEU A 126 -5.79 -3.67 -4.37
CA LEU A 126 -4.92 -2.82 -5.17
C LEU A 126 -5.62 -2.42 -6.47
N PRO A 127 -5.45 -1.18 -6.96
CA PRO A 127 -6.09 -0.73 -8.19
C PRO A 127 -5.54 -1.47 -9.42
N ASP A 128 -6.30 -1.48 -10.52
CA ASP A 128 -5.92 -2.19 -11.75
C ASP A 128 -4.60 -1.68 -12.36
N SER A 129 -4.23 -0.43 -12.09
CA SER A 129 -2.91 0.12 -12.46
C SER A 129 -1.74 -0.65 -11.81
N CYS A 130 -1.99 -1.34 -10.71
CA CYS A 130 -1.03 -2.13 -9.94
C CYS A 130 -1.39 -3.63 -9.95
N ALA A 131 -2.19 -4.09 -10.92
CA ALA A 131 -2.66 -5.48 -10.96
C ALA A 131 -1.51 -6.50 -11.02
N GLU A 132 -0.43 -6.19 -11.75
CA GLU A 132 0.76 -7.05 -11.86
C GLU A 132 1.49 -7.25 -10.51
N MET A 133 1.31 -6.32 -9.57
CA MET A 133 1.90 -6.42 -8.22
C MET A 133 1.16 -7.44 -7.35
N ARG A 134 -0.10 -7.76 -7.67
CA ARG A 134 -0.93 -8.66 -6.86
C ARG A 134 -0.32 -10.07 -6.75
N SER A 135 0.48 -10.50 -7.72
CA SER A 135 1.16 -11.81 -7.71
C SER A 135 2.60 -11.76 -7.19
N GLN A 136 3.03 -10.64 -6.63
CA GLN A 136 4.43 -10.43 -6.19
C GLN A 136 4.54 -10.25 -4.69
N TRP A 137 3.46 -10.48 -3.94
CA TRP A 137 3.44 -10.42 -2.49
C TRP A 137 3.63 -11.81 -1.90
N GLY A 138 4.49 -11.93 -0.89
CA GLY A 138 4.81 -13.24 -0.35
C GLY A 138 6.03 -13.27 0.55
N ILE A 139 6.60 -14.47 0.67
CA ILE A 139 7.78 -14.74 1.47
C ILE A 139 8.73 -15.59 0.62
N THR A 140 10.01 -15.26 0.64
CA THR A 140 11.07 -16.04 -0.02
C THR A 140 11.93 -16.69 1.04
N ARG A 141 12.24 -17.98 0.88
CA ARG A 141 13.19 -18.68 1.72
C ARG A 141 14.59 -18.56 1.12
N THR A 142 15.53 -18.01 1.86
CA THR A 142 16.93 -17.91 1.41
C THR A 142 17.63 -19.27 1.51
N PRO A 143 18.75 -19.47 0.77
CA PRO A 143 19.57 -20.68 0.90
C PRO A 143 20.15 -20.90 2.31
N ALA A 144 20.25 -19.83 3.10
CA ALA A 144 20.67 -19.89 4.51
C ALA A 144 19.55 -20.41 5.44
N GLY A 145 18.32 -20.55 4.93
CA GLY A 145 17.14 -20.95 5.69
C GLY A 145 16.41 -19.80 6.38
N GLU A 146 16.74 -18.56 6.03
CA GLU A 146 16.05 -17.35 6.51
C GLU A 146 14.83 -17.05 5.64
N TYR A 147 13.93 -16.21 6.14
CA TYR A 147 12.70 -15.84 5.46
C TYR A 147 12.68 -14.34 5.20
N GLU A 148 12.55 -13.96 3.93
CA GLU A 148 12.53 -12.57 3.48
C GLU A 148 11.18 -12.25 2.85
N VAL A 149 10.80 -10.98 2.87
CA VAL A 149 9.57 -10.52 2.23
C VAL A 149 9.75 -10.50 0.72
N LEU A 150 8.88 -11.21 0.01
CA LEU A 150 8.71 -11.05 -1.41
C LEU A 150 7.70 -9.92 -1.64
N LYS A 151 8.17 -8.82 -2.26
CA LYS A 151 7.34 -7.67 -2.61
C LYS A 151 7.69 -7.13 -4.00
N PRO A 152 6.78 -6.39 -4.66
CA PRO A 152 7.12 -5.66 -5.87
C PRO A 152 8.24 -4.64 -5.63
N ALA A 153 9.15 -4.51 -6.60
CA ALA A 153 10.27 -3.56 -6.53
C ALA A 153 9.81 -2.10 -6.55
N GLU A 154 8.69 -1.83 -7.22
CA GLU A 154 8.11 -0.49 -7.33
C GLU A 154 6.88 -0.33 -6.44
N ARG A 155 6.70 0.86 -5.88
CA ARG A 155 5.52 1.21 -5.07
C ARG A 155 4.32 1.48 -5.97
N CYS A 156 3.12 1.12 -5.49
CA CYS A 156 1.88 1.48 -6.17
C CYS A 156 1.49 2.94 -5.89
N GLU A 157 1.86 3.87 -6.76
CA GLU A 157 1.52 5.30 -6.64
C GLU A 157 0.00 5.59 -6.57
N ALA A 158 -0.82 4.69 -7.11
CA ALA A 158 -2.27 4.85 -7.11
C ALA A 158 -2.93 4.45 -5.77
N ALA A 159 -2.22 3.69 -4.92
CA ALA A 159 -2.67 3.26 -3.60
C ALA A 159 -1.48 3.02 -2.67
N PRO A 160 -0.71 4.09 -2.34
CA PRO A 160 0.51 3.96 -1.54
C PRO A 160 0.24 3.42 -0.13
N GLU A 161 -0.92 3.73 0.45
CA GLU A 161 -1.32 3.27 1.77
C GLU A 161 -1.59 1.76 1.80
N VAL A 162 -2.24 1.23 0.75
CA VAL A 162 -2.50 -0.21 0.62
C VAL A 162 -1.19 -0.96 0.38
N TYR A 163 -0.28 -0.38 -0.40
CA TYR A 163 1.06 -0.95 -0.59
C TYR A 163 1.82 -1.04 0.74
N ASP A 164 1.82 0.03 1.53
CA ASP A 164 2.53 0.07 2.82
C ASP A 164 1.92 -0.93 3.82
N GLU A 165 0.59 -1.01 3.85
CA GLU A 165 -0.13 -1.98 4.67
C GLU A 165 0.24 -3.41 4.27
N LEU A 166 0.20 -3.74 2.97
CA LEU A 166 0.60 -5.05 2.48
C LEU A 166 2.05 -5.38 2.81
N TRP A 167 2.96 -4.43 2.65
CA TRP A 167 4.36 -4.63 2.97
C TRP A 167 4.57 -4.89 4.45
N GLY A 168 4.04 -4.01 5.32
CA GLY A 168 4.20 -4.16 6.77
C GLY A 168 3.58 -5.46 7.29
N LEU A 169 2.40 -5.85 6.79
CA LEU A 169 1.74 -7.09 7.21
C LEU A 169 2.49 -8.34 6.71
N THR A 170 3.04 -8.30 5.50
CA THR A 170 3.81 -9.43 4.95
C THR A 170 5.16 -9.56 5.66
N ALA A 171 5.77 -8.44 6.04
CA ALA A 171 6.98 -8.41 6.85
C ALA A 171 6.77 -9.00 8.24
N ALA A 172 5.70 -8.60 8.93
CA ALA A 172 5.33 -9.18 10.22
C ALA A 172 5.08 -10.70 10.11
N MET A 173 4.45 -11.14 9.01
CA MET A 173 4.25 -12.56 8.75
C MET A 173 5.59 -13.30 8.56
N ALA A 174 6.53 -12.77 7.79
CA ALA A 174 7.86 -13.37 7.59
C ALA A 174 8.66 -13.46 8.90
N GLU A 175 8.63 -12.42 9.72
CA GLU A 175 9.31 -12.40 11.02
C GLU A 175 8.74 -13.41 12.03
N SER A 176 7.43 -13.70 11.93
CA SER A 176 6.75 -14.61 12.84
C SER A 176 7.00 -16.11 12.59
N ILE A 177 7.74 -16.46 11.53
CA ILE A 177 7.94 -17.85 11.12
C ILE A 177 8.77 -18.62 12.16
N ARG A 178 8.28 -19.80 12.55
CA ARG A 178 8.90 -20.70 13.52
C ARG A 178 8.77 -22.19 13.16
#